data_AF-A0A520J8C0-F1
#
_entry.id   AF-A0A520J8C0-F1
#
_cell.length_a   1.000
_cell.length_b   1.000
_cell.length_c   1.000
_cell.angle_alpha   90.00
_cell.angle_beta   90.00
_cell.angle_gamma   90.00
#
_symmetry.space_group_name_H-M   'P 1'
#
loop_
_entity.id
_entity.type
_entity.pdbx_description
1 polymer ?
#
loop_
_entity_poly.entity_id
_entity_poly.type
_entity_poly.pdbx_seq_one_letter_code
_entity_poly.pdbx_strand_id
1 'polypeptide(L)'
;VMLVATFTTGHVAMWALISVGLFHSIMFPTIFTLGIRGLGPLTEEGSGLLIMAIAGGALVIVQGWLADRYGLQISFLLTATCELYILFYALWGSRVTHALPEPVAVG
;
A
#
# COMPACT_ATOMS: atom_id res chain seq x y z
N VAL A 1 -10.38 -8.40 -1.65
CA VAL A 1 -11.52 -7.88 -0.87
C VAL A 1 -12.16 -6.67 -1.52
N MET A 2 -11.39 -5.71 -2.03
CA MET A 2 -11.95 -4.52 -2.66
C MET A 2 -12.83 -4.83 -3.88
N LEU A 3 -12.39 -5.75 -4.75
CA LEU A 3 -13.23 -6.23 -5.87
C LEU A 3 -14.59 -6.80 -5.41
N VAL A 4 -14.61 -7.49 -4.27
CA VAL A 4 -15.86 -8.00 -3.68
C VAL A 4 -16.74 -6.83 -3.24
N ALA A 5 -16.18 -5.82 -2.58
CA ALA A 5 -16.90 -4.60 -2.22
C ALA A 5 -17.42 -3.82 -3.46
N THR A 6 -16.69 -3.84 -4.57
CA THR A 6 -17.11 -3.21 -5.83
C THR A 6 -18.25 -3.96 -6.53
N PHE A 7 -18.21 -5.29 -6.63
CA PHE A 7 -19.18 -6.06 -7.42
C PHE A 7 -20.35 -6.62 -6.61
N THR A 8 -20.30 -6.58 -5.27
CA THR A 8 -21.41 -7.00 -4.40
C THR A 8 -22.18 -5.80 -3.85
N THR A 9 -23.39 -6.03 -3.34
CA THR A 9 -24.25 -4.98 -2.77
C THR A 9 -24.82 -5.41 -1.41
N GLY A 10 -25.40 -4.46 -0.69
CA GLY A 10 -26.05 -4.73 0.60
C GLY A 10 -25.06 -5.17 1.69
N HIS A 11 -25.49 -6.12 2.52
CA HIS A 11 -24.72 -6.57 3.68
C HIS A 11 -23.37 -7.17 3.32
N VAL A 12 -23.25 -7.84 2.16
CA VAL A 12 -21.98 -8.45 1.72
C VAL A 12 -20.93 -7.38 1.43
N ALA A 13 -21.32 -6.29 0.75
CA ALA A 13 -20.43 -5.16 0.49
C ALA A 13 -20.01 -4.46 1.79
N MET A 14 -20.92 -4.32 2.75
CA MET A 14 -20.62 -3.75 4.07
C MET A 14 -19.57 -4.58 4.81
N TRP A 15 -19.78 -5.89 4.96
CA TRP A 15 -18.81 -6.78 5.61
C TRP A 15 -17.47 -6.82 4.86
N ALA A 16 -17.49 -6.74 3.53
CA ALA A 16 -16.27 -6.65 2.72
C ALA A 16 -15.49 -5.36 3.04
N LEU A 17 -16.15 -4.20 3.12
CA LEU A 17 -15.49 -2.93 3.47
C LEU A 17 -14.90 -2.93 4.88
N ILE A 18 -15.59 -3.54 5.85
CA ILE A 18 -15.04 -3.72 7.21
C ILE A 18 -13.76 -4.57 7.16
N SER A 19 -13.80 -5.68 6.41
CA SER A 19 -12.63 -6.55 6.26
C SER A 19 -11.46 -5.84 5.56
N VAL A 20 -11.71 -4.92 4.61
CA VAL A 20 -10.67 -4.12 3.96
C VAL A 20 -9.85 -3.34 4.98
N GLY A 21 -10.50 -2.72 5.97
CA GLY A 21 -9.80 -1.98 7.03
C GLY A 21 -8.81 -2.87 7.82
N LEU A 22 -9.19 -4.11 8.09
CA LEU A 22 -8.31 -5.09 8.74
C LEU A 22 -7.10 -5.43 7.86
N PHE A 23 -7.30 -5.70 6.57
CA PHE A 23 -6.21 -6.04 5.65
C PHE A 23 -5.26 -4.86 5.41
N HIS A 24 -5.78 -3.63 5.31
CA HIS A 24 -4.96 -2.43 5.09
C HIS A 24 -4.07 -2.09 6.29
N SER A 25 -4.50 -2.41 7.50
CA SER A 25 -3.68 -2.18 8.71
C SER A 25 -2.34 -2.93 8.66
N ILE A 26 -2.31 -4.12 8.06
CA ILE A 26 -1.08 -4.95 7.95
C ILE A 26 -0.25 -4.57 6.72
N MET A 27 -0.87 -4.06 5.66
CA MET A 27 -0.16 -3.66 4.44
C MET A 27 0.88 -2.58 4.69
N PHE A 28 0.52 -1.50 5.40
CA PHE A 28 1.44 -0.39 5.64
C PHE A 28 2.75 -0.80 6.31
N PRO A 29 2.76 -1.46 7.49
CA PRO A 29 4.00 -1.89 8.13
C PRO A 29 4.77 -2.92 7.29
N THR A 30 4.06 -3.75 6.51
CA THR A 30 4.71 -4.74 5.62
C THR A 30 5.43 -4.05 4.45
N ILE A 31 4.79 -3.08 3.78
CA ILE A 31 5.42 -2.31 2.70
C ILE A 31 6.61 -1.52 3.24
N PHE A 32 6.47 -0.92 4.42
CA PHE A 32 7.54 -0.16 5.04
C PHE A 32 8.76 -1.02 5.33
N THR A 33 8.54 -2.18 5.97
CA THR A 33 9.61 -3.14 6.28
C THR A 33 10.26 -3.74 5.03
N LEU A 34 9.49 -4.06 3.99
CA LEU A 34 10.02 -4.52 2.71
C LEU A 34 10.79 -3.43 1.96
N GLY A 35 10.33 -2.17 2.02
CA GLY A 35 10.93 -1.04 1.32
C GLY A 35 12.29 -0.61 1.85
N ILE A 36 12.51 -0.75 3.17
CA ILE A 36 13.79 -0.39 3.81
C ILE A 36 14.74 -1.59 3.99
N ARG A 37 14.33 -2.79 3.57
CA ARG A 37 15.12 -4.01 3.80
C ARG A 37 16.43 -3.98 2.99
N GLY A 38 17.56 -4.11 3.69
CA GLY A 38 18.89 -4.17 3.07
C GLY A 38 19.51 -2.81 2.74
N LEU A 39 18.92 -1.70 3.21
CA LEU A 39 19.45 -0.35 3.04
C LEU A 39 20.58 0.00 4.01
N GLY A 40 20.79 -0.77 5.09
CA GLY A 40 21.87 -0.55 6.05
C GLY A 40 21.89 0.91 6.56
N PRO A 41 22.99 1.68 6.37
CA PRO A 41 23.09 3.08 6.79
C PRO A 41 22.04 4.01 6.17
N LEU A 42 21.46 3.66 5.01
CA LEU A 42 20.48 4.48 4.30
C LEU A 42 19.03 4.24 4.76
N THR A 43 18.82 3.39 5.77
CA THR A 43 17.49 3.02 6.26
C THR A 43 16.69 4.25 6.73
N GLU A 44 17.34 5.20 7.41
CA GLU A 44 16.69 6.42 7.91
C GLU A 44 16.19 7.30 6.74
N GLU A 45 17.06 7.57 5.77
CA GLU A 45 16.71 8.38 4.59
C GLU A 45 15.63 7.70 3.73
N GLY A 46 15.76 6.38 3.49
CA GLY A 46 14.76 5.60 2.77
C GLY A 46 13.38 5.61 3.46
N SER A 47 13.37 5.50 4.79
CA SER A 47 12.14 5.58 5.59
C SER A 47 11.47 6.95 5.46
N GLY A 48 12.26 8.04 5.45
CA GLY A 48 11.76 9.41 5.25
C GLY A 48 11.13 9.61 3.87
N LEU A 49 11.76 9.10 2.81
CA LEU A 49 11.22 9.15 1.45
C LEU A 49 9.90 8.39 1.32
N LEU A 50 9.77 7.23 1.96
CA LEU A 50 8.50 6.48 2.00
C LEU A 50 7.38 7.31 2.64
N ILE A 51 7.64 7.94 3.79
CA ILE A 51 6.65 8.78 4.48
C ILE A 51 6.27 10.00 3.63
N MET A 52 7.25 10.65 2.99
CA MET A 52 6.98 11.78 2.09
C MET A 52 6.10 11.37 0.90
N ALA A 53 6.36 10.19 0.31
CA ALA A 53 5.53 9.67 -0.79
C ALA A 53 4.07 9.45 -0.35
N ILE A 54 3.85 8.99 0.88
CA ILE A 54 2.51 8.77 1.44
C ILE A 54 1.80 10.10 1.73
N ALA A 55 2.51 11.06 2.33
CA ALA A 55 1.98 12.39 2.63
C ALA A 55 1.60 13.18 1.36
N GLY A 56 2.26 12.91 0.23
CA GLY A 56 2.02 13.57 -1.06
C GLY A 56 0.63 13.34 -1.68
N GLY A 57 -0.13 12.35 -1.24
CA GLY A 57 -1.60 12.30 -1.34
C GLY A 57 -2.29 12.43 -2.71
N ALA A 58 -1.57 12.44 -3.85
CA ALA A 58 -2.16 12.73 -5.15
C ALA A 58 -3.31 11.79 -5.55
N LEU A 59 -3.21 10.51 -5.14
CA LEU A 59 -4.24 9.51 -5.41
C LEU A 59 -5.56 9.76 -4.65
N VAL A 60 -5.54 10.50 -3.53
CA VAL A 60 -6.76 10.83 -2.76
C VAL A 60 -7.65 11.77 -3.57
N ILE A 61 -7.06 12.75 -4.25
CA ILE A 61 -7.79 13.70 -5.11
C ILE A 61 -8.42 12.96 -6.30
N VAL A 62 -7.65 12.07 -6.94
CA VAL A 62 -8.14 11.26 -8.08
C VAL A 62 -9.30 10.37 -7.65
N GLN A 63 -9.20 9.73 -6.48
CA GLN A 63 -10.26 8.88 -5.95
C GLN A 63 -11.54 9.68 -5.62
N GLY A 64 -11.39 10.87 -5.03
CA GLY A 64 -12.51 11.77 -4.75
C GLY A 64 -13.22 12.21 -6.03
N TRP A 65 -12.47 12.69 -7.02
CA TRP A 65 -13.02 13.07 -8.32
C TRP A 65 -13.75 11.92 -9.02
N LEU A 66 -13.21 10.70 -8.93
CA LEU A 66 -13.84 9.51 -9.50
C LEU A 66 -15.16 9.19 -8.77
N ALA A 67 -15.20 9.35 -7.44
CA ALA A 67 -16.38 9.10 -6.61
C ALA A 67 -17.51 10.09 -6.91
N ASP A 68 -17.16 11.36 -7.10
CA ASP A 68 -18.14 12.40 -7.44
C ASP A 68 -18.77 12.19 -8.81
N ARG A 69 -18.04 11.62 -9.78
CA ARG A 69 -18.51 11.47 -11.17
C ARG A 69 -19.15 10.12 -11.50
N TYR A 70 -18.61 9.02 -10.96
CA TYR A 70 -19.05 7.65 -11.30
C TYR A 70 -19.64 6.90 -10.12
N GLY A 71 -19.72 7.53 -8.95
CA GLY A 71 -20.23 6.94 -7.72
C GLY A 71 -19.15 6.20 -6.93
N LEU A 72 -19.35 6.15 -5.61
CA LEU A 72 -18.42 5.59 -4.64
C LEU A 72 -17.98 4.15 -4.96
N GLN A 73 -18.93 3.31 -5.37
CA GLN A 73 -18.69 1.88 -5.55
C GLN A 73 -17.71 1.59 -6.70
N ILE A 74 -17.82 2.33 -7.82
CA ILE A 74 -16.91 2.19 -8.96
C ILE A 74 -15.53 2.78 -8.64
N SER A 75 -15.46 3.81 -7.80
CA SER A 75 -14.18 4.40 -7.40
C SER A 75 -13.25 3.44 -6.67
N PHE A 76 -13.80 2.41 -6.03
CA PHE A 76 -13.02 1.34 -5.43
C PHE A 76 -12.20 0.51 -6.42
N LEU A 77 -12.48 0.57 -7.73
CA LEU A 77 -11.62 -0.04 -8.75
C LEU A 77 -10.23 0.60 -8.80
N LEU A 78 -10.13 1.90 -8.53
CA LEU A 78 -8.83 2.57 -8.41
C LEU A 78 -8.04 1.96 -7.24
N THR A 79 -8.68 1.85 -6.07
CA THR A 79 -8.04 1.24 -4.89
C THR A 79 -7.65 -0.21 -5.15
N ALA A 80 -8.53 -1.00 -5.78
CA ALA A 80 -8.25 -2.39 -6.14
C ALA A 80 -7.04 -2.51 -7.09
N THR A 81 -6.89 -1.57 -8.03
CA THR A 81 -5.74 -1.54 -8.94
C THR A 81 -4.44 -1.22 -8.19
N CYS A 82 -4.47 -0.28 -7.23
CA CYS A 82 -3.32 0.00 -6.37
C CYS A 82 -2.94 -1.22 -5.50
N GLU A 83 -3.92 -1.93 -4.94
CA GLU A 83 -3.69 -3.17 -4.17
C GLU A 83 -3.05 -4.26 -5.03
N LEU A 84 -3.45 -4.40 -6.30
CA LEU A 84 -2.82 -5.34 -7.23
C LEU A 84 -1.34 -5.01 -7.47
N TYR A 85 -1.00 -3.73 -7.62
CA TYR A 85 0.40 -3.31 -7.74
C TYR A 85 1.20 -3.62 -6.46
N ILE A 86 0.62 -3.37 -5.28
CA ILE A 86 1.26 -3.70 -4.01
C ILE A 86 1.44 -5.22 -3.87
N LEU A 87 0.46 -6.02 -4.30
CA LEU A 87 0.57 -7.47 -4.30
C LEU A 87 1.73 -7.94 -5.20
N PHE A 88 1.85 -7.36 -6.40
CA PHE A 88 2.98 -7.62 -7.28
C PHE A 88 4.33 -7.24 -6.62
N TYR A 89 4.40 -6.06 -6.00
CA TYR A 89 5.56 -5.62 -5.25
C TYR A 89 5.91 -6.58 -4.11
N ALA A 90 4.93 -7.04 -3.34
CA ALA A 90 5.15 -7.97 -2.24
C ALA A 90 5.71 -9.33 -2.71
N LEU A 91 5.18 -9.88 -3.80
CA LEU A 91 5.54 -11.21 -4.30
C LEU A 91 6.86 -11.24 -5.08
N TRP A 92 7.07 -10.28 -5.98
CA TRP A 92 8.24 -10.26 -6.87
C TRP A 92 9.14 -9.05 -6.66
N GLY A 93 8.56 -7.86 -6.46
CA GLY A 93 9.30 -6.60 -6.38
C GLY A 93 10.16 -6.43 -5.13
N SER A 94 9.83 -7.13 -4.04
CA SER A 94 10.49 -7.00 -2.73
C SER A 94 11.79 -7.80 -2.59
N ARG A 95 12.25 -8.45 -3.68
CA ARG A 95 13.48 -9.27 -3.67
C ARG A 95 14.71 -8.37 -3.59
N VAL A 96 15.35 -8.36 -2.43
CA VAL A 96 16.62 -7.65 -2.19
C VAL A 96 17.74 -8.33 -3.01
N THR A 97 18.27 -7.62 -4.00
CA THR A 97 19.30 -8.15 -4.93
C THR A 97 20.72 -7.73 -4.53
N HIS A 98 20.88 -6.56 -3.90
CA HIS A 98 22.15 -6.06 -3.37
C HIS A 98 21.93 -5.50 -1.96
N ALA A 99 22.06 -6.34 -0.93
CA ALA A 99 22.05 -5.87 0.45
C ALA A 99 23.39 -5.17 0.75
N LEU A 100 23.32 -3.97 1.33
CA LEU A 100 24.53 -3.29 1.80
C LEU A 100 25.09 -4.04 3.02
N PRO A 101 26.43 -4.13 3.17
CA PRO A 101 27.03 -4.69 4.38
C PRO A 101 26.54 -3.93 5.61
N GLU A 102 26.06 -4.64 6.62
CA GLU A 102 25.74 -4.06 7.92
C GLU A 102 27.00 -3.36 8.46
N PRO A 103 26.93 -2.10 8.90
CA PRO A 103 28.06 -1.46 9.56
C PRO A 103 28.42 -2.31 10.78
N VAL A 104 29.64 -2.86 10.79
CA VAL A 104 30.19 -3.56 11.96
C VAL A 104 30.11 -2.57 13.13
N ALA A 105 29.31 -2.90 14.14
CA ALA A 105 29.26 -2.14 15.37
C ALA A 105 30.67 -2.15 15.99
N VAL A 106 31.40 -1.06 15.79
CA VAL A 106 32.67 -0.82 16.48
C VAL A 106 32.31 -0.23 17.84
N GLY A 107 32.36 -1.09 18.86
CA GLY A 107 32.62 -0.75 20.27
C GLY A 107 31.62 0.15 20.98
#